data_AF-A0A819XGJ1-F1
#
_entry.id   AF-A0A819XGJ1-F1
#
_cell.length_a   1.000
_cell.length_b   1.000
_cell.length_c   1.000
_cell.angle_alpha   90.00
_cell.angle_beta   90.00
_cell.angle_gamma   90.00
#
_symmetry.space_group_name_H-M   'P 1'
#
loop_
_entity.id
_entity.type
_entity.pdbx_description
1 polymer ?
#
loop_
_entity_poly.entity_id
_entity_poly.type
_entity_poly.pdbx_seq_one_letter_code
_entity_poly.pdbx_strand_id
1 'polypeptide(L)'
;QYLNGTDEKEILFNIGSVFIIENVERDEQRNFWRIQMSATDQGTFEIKQRIDFIIKEFQSFNINLLFGRLLIDMHQYVKAEAYFRMILQELPNDHQDLPSIHDYI
;
A
#
# COMPACT_ATOMS: atom_id res chain seq x y z
N GLN A 1 25.72 29.99 11.86
CA GLN A 1 25.69 28.66 12.49
C GLN A 1 24.35 28.04 12.16
N TYR A 2 24.31 27.08 11.23
CA TYR A 2 23.08 26.39 10.87
C TYR A 2 22.82 25.31 11.92
N LEU A 3 21.60 25.31 12.48
CA LEU A 3 21.16 24.37 13.50
C LEU A 3 21.10 22.95 12.91
N ASN A 4 21.62 22.00 13.68
CA ASN A 4 21.51 20.56 13.47
C ASN A 4 20.05 20.15 13.21
N GLY A 5 19.74 19.69 12.00
CA GLY A 5 18.52 18.92 11.71
C GLY A 5 18.77 17.46 12.05
N THR A 6 18.55 17.08 13.32
CA THR A 6 18.60 15.68 13.76
C THR A 6 17.18 15.13 13.89
N ASP A 7 16.94 14.03 13.16
CA ASP A 7 15.88 13.02 13.32
C ASP A 7 14.44 13.40 12.93
N GLU A 8 14.23 13.84 11.69
CA GLU A 8 12.91 13.78 11.06
C GLU A 8 12.74 12.43 10.34
N LYS A 9 12.15 11.45 11.02
CA LYS A 9 11.57 10.25 10.40
C LYS A 9 10.09 10.50 10.13
N GLU A 10 9.77 11.26 9.09
CA GLU A 10 8.39 11.36 8.64
C GLU A 10 8.11 10.35 7.52
N ILE A 11 7.17 9.44 7.78
CA ILE A 11 6.53 8.65 6.72
C ILE A 11 5.33 9.47 6.21
N LEU A 12 5.60 10.31 5.21
CA LEU A 12 4.58 11.08 4.48
C LEU A 12 4.05 10.27 3.30
N PHE A 13 3.46 9.11 3.57
CA PHE A 13 2.71 8.37 2.55
C PHE A 13 1.22 8.62 2.75
N ASN A 14 0.62 9.37 1.83
CA ASN A 14 -0.82 9.46 1.73
C ASN A 14 -1.32 8.44 0.70
N ILE A 15 -2.24 7.58 1.13
CA ILE A 15 -2.88 6.61 0.26
C ILE A 15 -3.74 7.38 -0.74
N GLY A 16 -3.54 7.13 -2.03
CA GLY A 16 -4.20 7.89 -3.10
C GLY A 16 -3.31 8.93 -3.78
N SER A 17 -2.09 9.15 -3.28
CA SER A 17 -1.06 9.80 -4.08
C SER A 17 -0.69 8.92 -5.28
N VAL A 18 -0.76 9.50 -6.47
CA VAL A 18 -0.35 8.84 -7.70
C VAL A 18 1.08 9.25 -8.02
N PHE A 19 1.90 8.26 -8.30
CA PHE A 19 3.28 8.45 -8.68
C PHE A 19 3.56 7.75 -10.00
N ILE A 20 4.41 8.35 -10.82
CA ILE A 20 4.97 7.70 -12.00
C ILE A 20 6.24 6.98 -11.55
N ILE A 21 6.33 5.69 -11.85
CA ILE A 21 7.56 4.93 -11.65
C ILE A 21 8.51 5.25 -12.80
N GLU A 22 9.66 5.82 -12.47
CA GLU A 22 10.68 6.22 -13.44
C GLU A 22 11.73 5.13 -13.62
N ASN A 23 12.12 4.48 -12.52
CA ASN A 23 13.14 3.45 -12.53
C ASN A 23 12.94 2.45 -11.39
N VAL A 24 13.28 1.20 -11.64
CA VAL A 24 13.29 0.12 -10.66
C VAL A 24 14.61 -0.60 -10.78
N GLU A 25 15.46 -0.49 -9.77
CA GLU A 25 16.77 -1.13 -9.75
C GLU A 25 16.96 -1.94 -8.47
N ARG A 26 17.69 -3.05 -8.56
CA ARG A 26 18.07 -3.84 -7.40
C ARG A 26 19.45 -3.36 -6.93
N ASP A 27 19.55 -2.97 -5.67
CA ASP A 27 20.83 -2.71 -5.03
C ASP A 27 21.40 -4.06 -4.55
N GLU A 28 22.27 -4.66 -5.36
CA GLU A 28 22.91 -5.96 -5.09
C GLU A 28 23.76 -5.93 -3.80
N GLN A 29 24.29 -4.77 -3.41
CA GLN A 29 25.13 -4.66 -2.20
C GLN A 29 24.30 -4.66 -0.92
N ARG A 30 23.12 -4.06 -0.96
CA ARG A 30 22.24 -3.91 0.21
C ARG A 30 21.02 -4.82 0.17
N ASN A 31 20.87 -5.60 -0.91
CA ASN A 31 19.80 -6.55 -1.17
C ASN A 31 18.39 -5.97 -0.98
N PHE A 32 18.15 -4.76 -1.52
CA PHE A 32 16.81 -4.17 -1.58
C PHE A 32 16.53 -3.58 -2.96
N TRP A 33 15.25 -3.34 -3.24
CA TRP A 33 14.81 -2.66 -4.45
C TRP A 33 14.76 -1.15 -4.22
N ARG A 34 15.42 -0.40 -5.09
CA ARG A 34 15.29 1.05 -5.17
C ARG A 34 14.30 1.38 -6.29
N ILE A 35 13.23 2.07 -5.93
CA ILE A 35 12.20 2.52 -6.85
C ILE A 35 12.25 4.04 -6.89
N GLN A 36 12.58 4.60 -8.04
CA GLN A 36 12.54 6.03 -8.29
C GLN A 36 11.17 6.40 -8.82
N MET A 37 10.55 7.41 -8.22
CA MET A 37 9.20 7.86 -8.56
C MET A 37 9.11 9.37 -8.61
N SER A 38 8.22 9.90 -9.45
CA SER A 38 7.85 11.31 -9.50
C SER A 38 6.38 11.47 -9.13
N ALA A 39 6.06 12.48 -8.30
CA ALA A 39 4.66 12.83 -8.03
C ALA A 39 4.05 13.44 -9.29
N THR A 40 2.81 13.06 -9.61
CA THR A 40 2.12 13.56 -10.81
C THR A 40 0.69 13.97 -10.50
N ASP A 41 0.21 14.98 -11.23
CA ASP A 41 -1.21 15.37 -11.30
C ASP A 41 -1.86 14.91 -12.62
N GLN A 42 -1.14 14.18 -13.47
CA GLN A 42 -1.66 13.65 -14.73
C GLN A 42 -2.42 12.34 -14.46
N GLY A 43 -3.69 12.26 -14.86
CA GLY A 43 -4.55 11.09 -14.60
C GLY A 43 -4.95 10.90 -13.13
N THR A 44 -4.52 11.80 -12.23
CA THR A 44 -4.88 11.75 -10.81
C THR A 44 -6.35 11.97 -10.59
N PHE A 45 -7.05 12.80 -11.35
CA PHE A 45 -8.44 13.14 -11.02
C PHE A 45 -9.36 11.91 -11.01
N GLU A 46 -9.29 11.06 -12.04
CA GLU A 46 -10.12 9.86 -12.15
C GLU A 46 -9.70 8.77 -11.16
N ILE A 47 -8.37 8.57 -11.00
CA ILE A 47 -7.81 7.60 -10.05
C ILE A 47 -8.09 8.04 -8.62
N LYS A 48 -7.95 9.33 -8.31
CA LYS A 48 -8.20 9.93 -7.00
C LYS A 48 -9.68 9.93 -6.67
N GLN A 49 -10.60 10.17 -7.61
CA GLN A 49 -12.03 9.98 -7.34
C GLN A 49 -12.36 8.54 -6.96
N ARG A 50 -11.74 7.56 -7.64
CA ARG A 50 -11.92 6.15 -7.32
C ARG A 50 -11.29 5.79 -5.97
N ILE A 51 -10.08 6.27 -5.69
CA ILE A 51 -9.41 6.04 -4.42
C ILE A 51 -10.12 6.77 -3.28
N ASP A 52 -10.57 8.01 -3.45
CA ASP A 52 -11.31 8.76 -2.44
C ASP A 52 -12.66 8.11 -2.14
N PHE A 53 -13.35 7.57 -3.17
CA PHE A 53 -14.54 6.74 -2.99
C PHE A 53 -14.22 5.48 -2.17
N ILE A 54 -13.14 4.79 -2.51
CA ILE A 54 -12.63 3.62 -1.80
C ILE A 54 -12.05 3.98 -0.41
N ILE A 55 -11.59 5.19 -0.14
CA ILE A 55 -11.13 5.57 1.21
C ILE A 55 -12.34 5.92 2.07
N LYS A 56 -13.32 6.62 1.49
CA LYS A 56 -14.54 7.06 2.18
C LYS A 56 -15.48 5.93 2.55
N GLU A 57 -15.64 4.92 1.69
CA GLU A 57 -16.37 3.68 2.03
C GLU A 57 -15.63 2.84 3.10
N PHE A 58 -14.34 3.09 3.35
CA PHE A 58 -13.45 2.19 4.09
C PHE A 58 -12.72 2.83 5.29
N GLN A 59 -13.13 4.01 5.76
CA GLN A 59 -12.62 4.63 7.02
C GLN A 59 -12.80 3.74 8.28
N SER A 60 -13.43 2.57 8.14
CA SER A 60 -13.61 1.54 9.17
C SER A 60 -12.74 0.28 9.02
N PHE A 61 -11.90 0.13 7.98
CA PHE A 61 -11.19 -1.13 7.69
C PHE A 61 -9.66 -1.05 7.74
N ASN A 62 -9.02 -2.15 8.13
CA ASN A 62 -7.56 -2.32 8.14
C ASN A 62 -6.95 -2.20 6.73
N ILE A 63 -5.86 -1.44 6.62
CA ILE A 63 -5.13 -1.17 5.36
C ILE A 63 -4.68 -2.44 4.61
N ASN A 64 -4.39 -3.51 5.33
CA ASN A 64 -4.04 -4.80 4.74
C ASN A 64 -5.25 -5.43 4.05
N LEU A 65 -6.45 -5.31 4.62
CA LEU A 65 -7.67 -5.77 3.94
C LEU A 65 -7.95 -4.98 2.66
N LEU A 66 -7.63 -3.68 2.67
CA LEU A 66 -7.85 -2.78 1.54
C LEU A 66 -7.06 -3.21 0.30
N PHE A 67 -5.76 -3.47 0.47
CA PHE A 67 -4.92 -3.85 -0.68
C PHE A 67 -5.36 -5.19 -1.28
N GLY A 68 -5.72 -6.17 -0.44
CA GLY A 68 -6.24 -7.45 -0.90
C GLY A 68 -7.56 -7.31 -1.68
N ARG A 69 -8.48 -6.44 -1.23
CA ARG A 69 -9.70 -6.12 -1.98
C ARG A 69 -9.43 -5.42 -3.30
N LEU A 70 -8.48 -4.49 -3.35
CA LEU A 70 -8.10 -3.82 -4.60
C LEU A 70 -7.63 -4.84 -5.66
N LEU A 71 -6.87 -5.86 -5.24
CA LEU A 71 -6.46 -6.94 -6.13
C LEU A 71 -7.67 -7.72 -6.67
N ILE A 72 -8.69 -7.98 -5.84
CA ILE A 72 -9.94 -8.62 -6.26
C ILE A 72 -10.69 -7.75 -7.29
N ASP A 73 -10.84 -6.45 -7.01
CA ASP A 73 -11.54 -5.52 -7.91
C ASP A 73 -10.83 -5.38 -9.27
N MET A 74 -9.51 -5.53 -9.28
CA MET A 74 -8.68 -5.58 -10.49
C MET A 74 -8.68 -6.96 -11.18
N HIS A 75 -9.51 -7.90 -10.72
CA HIS A 75 -9.62 -9.28 -11.21
C HIS A 75 -8.30 -10.07 -11.08
N GLN A 76 -7.43 -9.68 -10.14
CA GLN A 76 -6.13 -10.31 -9.85
C GLN A 76 -6.27 -11.35 -8.73
N TYR A 77 -7.22 -12.29 -8.84
CA TYR A 77 -7.60 -13.19 -7.73
C TYR A 77 -6.43 -14.02 -7.17
N VAL A 78 -5.56 -14.54 -8.03
CA VAL A 78 -4.38 -15.32 -7.60
C VAL A 78 -3.43 -14.49 -6.74
N LYS A 79 -3.25 -13.20 -7.08
CA LYS A 79 -2.41 -12.29 -6.30
C LYS A 79 -3.09 -11.90 -4.99
N ALA A 80 -4.41 -11.71 -5.01
CA ALA A 80 -5.19 -11.42 -3.80
C ALA A 80 -5.07 -12.56 -2.78
N GLU A 81 -5.23 -13.81 -3.24
CA GLU A 81 -5.11 -14.99 -2.37
C GLU A 81 -3.69 -15.10 -1.77
N ALA A 82 -2.65 -14.99 -2.62
CA ALA A 82 -1.27 -15.05 -2.15
C ALA A 82 -0.97 -13.96 -1.11
N TYR A 83 -1.51 -12.77 -1.32
CA TYR A 83 -1.36 -11.64 -0.41
C TYR A 83 -2.07 -11.88 0.93
N PHE A 84 -3.31 -12.36 0.94
CA PHE A 84 -4.04 -12.66 2.18
C PHE A 84 -3.38 -13.80 2.97
N ARG A 85 -2.87 -14.84 2.29
CA ARG A 85 -2.08 -15.91 2.95
C ARG A 85 -0.80 -15.39 3.59
N MET A 86 -0.11 -14.44 2.95
CA MET A 86 1.07 -13.77 3.53
C MET A 86 0.68 -12.98 4.78
N ILE A 87 -0.41 -12.21 4.74
CA ILE A 87 -0.86 -11.44 5.91
C ILE A 87 -1.20 -12.37 7.09
N LEU A 88 -1.86 -13.50 6.85
CA LEU A 88 -2.18 -14.47 7.91
C LEU A 88 -0.93 -15.03 8.61
N GLN A 89 0.23 -15.07 7.95
CA GLN A 89 1.48 -15.53 8.55
C GLN A 89 2.15 -14.45 9.41
N GLU A 90 1.91 -13.18 9.09
CA GLU A 90 2.53 -12.02 9.76
C GLU A 90 1.68 -11.48 10.91
N LEU A 91 0.36 -11.70 10.89
CA LEU A 91 -0.54 -11.22 11.94
C LEU A 91 -0.48 -12.10 13.19
N PRO A 92 -0.49 -11.48 14.40
CA PRO A 92 -0.73 -12.20 15.65
C PRO A 92 -2.05 -12.97 15.62
N ASN A 93 -2.10 -14.13 16.27
CA ASN A 93 -3.29 -15.01 16.31
C ASN A 93 -4.53 -14.37 16.95
N ASP A 94 -4.38 -13.26 17.67
CA ASP A 94 -5.44 -12.48 18.32
C ASP A 94 -5.79 -11.19 17.57
N HIS A 95 -5.24 -11.00 16.36
CA HIS A 95 -5.44 -9.79 15.59
C HIS A 95 -6.90 -9.69 15.10
N GLN A 96 -7.54 -8.55 15.37
CA GLN A 96 -8.96 -8.29 15.11
C GLN A 96 -9.41 -8.49 13.66
N ASP A 97 -8.50 -8.37 12.70
CA ASP A 97 -8.79 -8.50 11.27
C ASP A 97 -8.68 -9.93 10.72
N LEU A 98 -8.21 -10.91 11.53
CA LEU A 98 -8.09 -12.30 11.10
C LEU A 98 -9.41 -12.88 10.55
N PRO A 99 -10.59 -12.69 11.20
CA PRO A 99 -11.84 -13.21 10.67
C PRO A 99 -12.14 -12.66 9.27
N SER A 100 -11.94 -11.36 9.08
CA SER A 100 -12.18 -10.70 7.79
C SER A 100 -11.21 -11.14 6.70
N ILE A 101 -9.98 -11.54 7.03
CA ILE A 101 -9.05 -12.10 6.04
C ILE A 101 -9.47 -13.52 5.63
N HIS A 102 -9.94 -14.33 6.59
CA HIS A 102 -10.42 -15.67 6.30
C HIS A 102 -11.64 -15.70 5.38
N ASP A 103 -12.49 -14.66 5.38
CA ASP A 103 -13.62 -14.55 4.45
C ASP A 103 -13.22 -14.43 2.97
N TYR A 104 -11.95 -14.13 2.67
CA TYR A 104 -11.42 -13.95 1.31
C TYR A 104 -10.60 -15.11 0.77
N ILE A 105 -10.40 -16.18 1.55
CA ILE A 105 -9.56 -17.35 1.20
C ILE A 105 -10.44 -18.60 1.21
#